data_AF-C1N2M4-F1
#
_entry.id   AF-C1N2M4-F1
#
_cell.length_a   1.000
_cell.length_b   1.000
_cell.length_c   1.000
_cell.angle_alpha   90.00
_cell.angle_beta   90.00
_cell.angle_gamma   90.00
#
_symmetry.space_group_name_H-M   'P 1'
#
loop_
_entity.id
_entity.type
_entity.pdbx_description
1 polymer ?
#
loop_
_entity_poly.entity_id
_entity_poly.type
_entity_poly.pdbx_seq_one_letter_code
_entity_poly.pdbx_strand_id
1 'polypeptide(L)'
;MTPRASRDADAAAAGIAALAVDDDDGGGGGGGDAGDADADADESERNDDASSRRPPTPAPTFDGPGVPYAHKFSPVRRGPVGVATLGGVVATDFVCWPHLTNGRRCPASSSSAASSDGVVAPSPSPPCALCHDFGDATTTCGARVREALGQIKRAKRATRATRAGEASTRCRYGAACERMKRHPSDAEVRRTLGTWWTRTRGGGGGGGAAPAWSLTSEGMARFRAKDDSGRAAATSGGGGGGGEKRTAGDDEVEEEEETEEERAFLSARVARRLAERAGDNSYVATLLREPFWASRVLRDPRLRRLFAGKKAHKEVTEAFSAAAKTRALIAALDATSDDQASVDGAGWTIFDACSGKGVAAILFSFWFPRAKIVMLDADGTMDLTHVRARANVTFRHVDLYGESVVEAIRDECGDGDASDATSDATSDATSDVCGRSERSARGGAILVGVHLCGALSPRLIDLAFGLDEIRGLVLCPCCVKGTLGRDCVRSGKERGVGAYVVLCETFRALCEREICIIGGRRGGGFVRVAADEDVMSPVNCFITVAKPRGGGALCEAC
;
A
#
# COMPACT_ATOMS: atom_id res chain seq x y z
N MET A 1 -11.68 -24.54 63.14
CA MET A 1 -11.31 -25.25 61.90
C MET A 1 -11.24 -24.23 60.78
N THR A 2 -10.05 -23.69 60.56
CA THR A 2 -9.65 -22.75 59.51
C THR A 2 -8.14 -22.89 59.37
N PRO A 3 -7.59 -23.19 58.18
CA PRO A 3 -6.18 -22.94 57.88
C PRO A 3 -6.06 -21.87 56.80
N ARG A 4 -5.41 -20.74 57.11
CA ARG A 4 -3.97 -20.44 56.95
C ARG A 4 -3.60 -20.08 55.51
N ALA A 5 -3.38 -18.77 55.33
CA ALA A 5 -2.76 -18.15 54.17
C ALA A 5 -1.29 -18.60 54.02
N SER A 6 -0.91 -18.94 52.78
CA SER A 6 0.49 -19.01 52.35
C SER A 6 0.79 -17.83 51.43
N ARG A 7 1.69 -16.98 51.94
CA ARG A 7 2.58 -16.13 51.15
C ARG A 7 3.35 -17.02 50.17
N ASP A 8 3.48 -16.58 48.92
CA ASP A 8 4.65 -16.77 48.05
C ASP A 8 4.31 -16.26 46.64
N ALA A 9 4.65 -15.00 46.35
CA ALA A 9 4.71 -14.43 45.00
C ALA A 9 5.53 -13.13 44.99
N ASP A 10 6.78 -13.20 45.45
CA ASP A 10 7.78 -12.13 45.31
C ASP A 10 9.14 -12.76 45.01
N ALA A 11 9.34 -13.24 43.77
CA ALA A 11 10.66 -13.64 43.26
C ALA A 11 10.62 -13.88 41.73
N ALA A 12 10.48 -12.82 40.92
CA ALA A 12 10.79 -12.89 39.48
C ALA A 12 11.05 -11.51 38.82
N ALA A 13 11.64 -10.55 39.54
CA ALA A 13 11.91 -9.20 38.99
C ALA A 13 13.28 -8.62 39.38
N ALA A 14 14.29 -9.45 39.58
CA ALA A 14 15.67 -9.00 39.78
C ALA A 14 16.60 -9.78 38.84
N GLY A 15 17.07 -9.13 37.78
CA GLY A 15 17.95 -9.80 36.82
C GLY A 15 18.48 -8.95 35.68
N ILE A 16 18.50 -7.61 35.76
CA ILE A 16 19.38 -6.76 34.93
C ILE A 16 19.74 -5.51 35.75
N ALA A 17 20.81 -5.59 36.53
CA ALA A 17 21.48 -4.41 37.09
C ALA A 17 22.99 -4.71 37.27
N ALA A 18 23.80 -3.70 36.95
CA ALA A 18 25.24 -3.56 37.16
C ALA A 18 26.19 -4.29 36.18
N LEU A 19 26.51 -3.62 35.07
CA LEU A 19 27.89 -3.64 34.56
C LEU A 19 28.50 -2.29 34.94
N ALA A 20 29.46 -2.36 35.88
CA ALA A 20 30.29 -1.26 36.29
C ALA A 20 31.21 -0.83 35.14
N VAL A 21 31.42 0.47 35.04
CA VAL A 21 32.44 1.10 34.20
C VAL A 21 33.69 1.15 35.06
N ASP A 22 34.71 0.40 34.69
CA ASP A 22 36.08 0.64 35.16
C ASP A 22 36.66 1.75 34.28
N ASP A 23 36.83 2.93 34.88
CA ASP A 23 37.73 3.97 34.40
C ASP A 23 39.16 3.51 34.68
N ASP A 24 39.96 3.32 33.63
CA ASP A 24 41.41 3.18 33.76
C ASP A 24 42.12 4.21 32.88
N ASP A 25 42.97 4.97 33.57
CA ASP A 25 43.80 6.06 33.09
C ASP A 25 44.92 5.56 32.18
N GLY A 26 45.14 6.26 31.07
CA GLY A 26 46.24 5.95 30.15
C GLY A 26 46.63 7.15 29.30
N GLY A 27 47.37 8.09 29.90
CA GLY A 27 47.87 9.29 29.26
C GLY A 27 49.02 9.08 28.26
N GLY A 28 49.29 10.15 27.52
CA GLY A 28 50.42 10.34 26.60
C GLY A 28 49.93 10.62 25.17
N GLY A 29 50.19 11.74 24.51
CA GLY A 29 51.13 12.83 24.72
C GLY A 29 51.54 13.33 23.33
N GLY A 30 51.61 14.66 23.14
CA GLY A 30 52.45 15.28 22.10
C GLY A 30 51.77 15.90 20.88
N GLY A 31 51.74 17.25 20.87
CA GLY A 31 52.52 18.01 19.89
C GLY A 31 51.79 18.68 18.71
N GLY A 32 51.74 20.02 18.76
CA GLY A 32 51.67 20.97 17.63
C GLY A 32 50.32 21.06 16.92
N ASP A 33 49.85 22.18 16.39
CA ASP A 33 50.53 23.41 16.02
C ASP A 33 49.51 24.55 15.97
N ALA A 34 50.00 25.77 16.14
CA ALA A 34 49.23 27.00 16.25
C ALA A 34 48.52 27.37 14.93
N GLY A 35 47.37 28.02 15.07
CA GLY A 35 46.61 28.58 13.96
C GLY A 35 45.48 29.50 14.42
N ASP A 36 45.85 30.76 14.63
CA ASP A 36 45.07 31.99 14.80
C ASP A 36 43.59 31.97 14.36
N ALA A 37 42.71 32.47 15.24
CA ALA A 37 41.55 33.27 14.86
C ALA A 37 41.06 34.13 16.03
N ASP A 38 41.19 35.43 15.85
CA ASP A 38 40.74 36.52 16.71
C ASP A 38 39.21 36.64 16.84
N ALA A 39 38.83 37.22 18.00
CA ALA A 39 37.83 38.26 18.23
C ALA A 39 36.31 37.96 18.22
N ASP A 40 35.78 38.06 19.44
CA ASP A 40 34.74 39.00 19.91
C ASP A 40 33.29 38.95 19.41
N ALA A 41 32.39 38.66 20.37
CA ALA A 41 31.22 39.47 20.81
C ALA A 41 30.16 38.49 21.38
N ASP A 42 30.03 38.35 22.70
CA ASP A 42 29.25 39.20 23.61
C ASP A 42 27.77 39.32 23.19
N GLU A 43 26.91 38.52 23.83
CA GLU A 43 25.57 38.95 24.19
C GLU A 43 25.04 38.11 25.37
N SER A 44 24.86 38.82 26.48
CA SER A 44 24.44 38.35 27.78
C SER A 44 22.91 38.36 27.92
N GLU A 45 22.43 37.39 28.71
CA GLU A 45 21.27 37.44 29.61
C GLU A 45 19.94 38.06 29.14
N ARG A 46 18.89 37.23 29.15
CA ARG A 46 17.56 37.57 29.69
C ARG A 46 16.74 36.30 29.96
N ASN A 47 16.75 35.89 31.22
CA ASN A 47 15.66 35.13 31.84
C ASN A 47 14.59 36.14 32.26
N ASP A 48 13.32 35.93 31.89
CA ASP A 48 12.18 36.37 32.70
C ASP A 48 10.87 35.66 32.30
N ASP A 49 10.17 35.23 33.36
CA ASP A 49 8.72 35.09 33.54
C ASP A 49 7.95 33.88 32.99
N ALA A 50 7.81 32.86 33.85
CA ALA A 50 7.03 31.63 33.63
C ALA A 50 5.63 31.64 34.29
N SER A 51 5.08 32.79 34.67
CA SER A 51 3.91 32.84 35.58
C SER A 51 2.53 33.13 34.95
N SER A 52 2.38 33.21 33.61
CA SER A 52 1.08 33.59 32.99
C SER A 52 0.63 32.77 31.77
N ARG A 53 0.62 31.43 31.86
CA ARG A 53 -0.01 30.61 30.79
C ARG A 53 -1.52 30.49 30.99
N ARG A 54 -2.28 31.22 30.16
CA ARG A 54 -3.73 31.02 29.97
C ARG A 54 -4.01 29.56 29.56
N PRO A 55 -5.15 28.98 29.97
CA PRO A 55 -5.57 27.66 29.48
C PRO A 55 -5.69 27.67 27.95
N PRO A 56 -5.28 26.60 27.27
CA PRO A 56 -5.34 26.53 25.81
C PRO A 56 -6.78 26.66 25.34
N THR A 57 -7.02 27.63 24.46
CA THR A 57 -8.27 27.77 23.73
C THR A 57 -8.55 26.46 22.98
N PRO A 58 -9.76 25.88 23.05
CA PRO A 58 -10.09 24.71 22.26
C PRO A 58 -9.83 25.00 20.77
N ALA A 59 -9.12 24.09 20.11
CA ALA A 59 -8.74 24.24 18.72
C ALA A 59 -10.01 24.42 17.86
N PRO A 60 -10.01 25.36 16.90
CA PRO A 60 -11.15 25.57 16.03
C PRO A 60 -11.44 24.31 15.20
N THR A 61 -12.70 23.87 15.19
CA THR A 61 -13.21 22.92 14.19
C THR A 61 -13.17 23.59 12.82
N PHE A 62 -12.50 22.96 11.84
CA PHE A 62 -12.10 23.61 10.58
C PHE A 62 -12.77 22.98 9.35
N ASP A 63 -13.46 23.82 8.56
CA ASP A 63 -14.26 23.49 7.36
C ASP A 63 -13.58 23.94 6.03
N GLY A 64 -12.25 23.84 5.92
CA GLY A 64 -11.54 24.20 4.69
C GLY A 64 -11.57 23.09 3.61
N PRO A 65 -11.83 23.39 2.33
CA PRO A 65 -11.85 22.37 1.28
C PRO A 65 -10.44 21.85 1.02
N GLY A 66 -10.23 20.53 1.15
CA GLY A 66 -8.99 19.86 0.77
C GLY A 66 -8.64 20.11 -0.71
N VAL A 67 -7.41 19.77 -1.11
CA VAL A 67 -7.00 19.89 -2.53
C VAL A 67 -7.96 19.03 -3.37
N PRO A 68 -8.59 19.56 -4.43
CA PRO A 68 -9.46 18.78 -5.28
C PRO A 68 -8.74 17.54 -5.82
N TYR A 69 -9.09 16.38 -5.26
CA TYR A 69 -8.63 15.08 -5.72
C TYR A 69 -9.81 14.37 -6.37
N ALA A 70 -9.82 14.39 -7.70
CA ALA A 70 -10.64 13.46 -8.47
C ALA A 70 -9.97 12.09 -8.35
N HIS A 71 -10.73 11.05 -7.95
CA HIS A 71 -10.25 9.67 -8.07
C HIS A 71 -9.72 9.48 -9.48
N LYS A 72 -8.42 9.20 -9.60
CA LYS A 72 -7.81 8.91 -10.90
C LYS A 72 -7.90 7.44 -11.26
N PHE A 73 -8.39 6.63 -10.33
CA PHE A 73 -8.49 5.20 -10.44
C PHE A 73 -9.92 4.85 -10.13
N SER A 74 -10.63 4.39 -11.15
CA SER A 74 -12.02 4.05 -10.99
C SER A 74 -12.16 2.82 -10.09
N PRO A 75 -13.26 2.72 -9.32
CA PRO A 75 -13.65 1.45 -8.73
C PRO A 75 -13.64 0.39 -9.83
N VAL A 76 -13.28 -0.83 -9.46
CA VAL A 76 -13.20 -2.01 -10.35
C VAL A 76 -14.53 -2.30 -11.08
N ARG A 77 -15.59 -1.52 -10.87
CA ARG A 77 -16.68 -1.34 -11.83
C ARG A 77 -17.14 0.13 -11.95
N ARG A 78 -16.45 0.93 -12.78
CA ARG A 78 -16.97 1.93 -13.75
C ARG A 78 -15.85 2.89 -14.22
N GLY A 79 -15.25 2.57 -15.38
CA GLY A 79 -14.57 3.45 -16.37
C GLY A 79 -13.41 4.38 -15.92
N PRO A 80 -12.13 4.11 -16.27
CA PRO A 80 -10.94 4.85 -15.84
C PRO A 80 -10.60 6.13 -16.63
N VAL A 81 -9.91 7.03 -15.93
CA VAL A 81 -9.34 8.32 -16.38
C VAL A 81 -8.24 8.14 -17.42
N GLY A 82 -8.27 8.95 -18.47
CA GLY A 82 -7.18 9.13 -19.44
C GLY A 82 -6.93 7.97 -20.40
N VAL A 83 -7.68 6.88 -20.28
CA VAL A 83 -7.62 5.80 -21.25
C VAL A 83 -8.32 6.28 -22.51
N ALA A 84 -7.68 6.06 -23.67
CA ALA A 84 -8.36 6.31 -24.92
C ALA A 84 -9.67 5.51 -24.91
N THR A 85 -10.81 6.15 -25.09
CA THR A 85 -12.08 5.45 -25.23
C THR A 85 -12.52 5.49 -26.69
N LEU A 86 -13.15 4.41 -27.14
CA LEU A 86 -13.76 4.29 -28.45
C LEU A 86 -15.24 3.99 -28.26
N GLY A 87 -16.11 4.95 -28.59
CA GLY A 87 -17.55 4.80 -28.36
C GLY A 87 -17.92 4.61 -26.88
N GLY A 88 -17.19 5.27 -25.97
CA GLY A 88 -17.44 5.20 -24.52
C GLY A 88 -16.83 4.00 -23.80
N VAL A 89 -16.20 3.06 -24.51
CA VAL A 89 -15.53 1.89 -23.93
C VAL A 89 -14.02 2.07 -23.95
N VAL A 90 -13.35 1.58 -22.90
CA VAL A 90 -11.91 1.67 -22.68
C VAL A 90 -11.16 0.94 -23.80
N ALA A 91 -10.39 1.65 -24.62
CA ALA A 91 -9.79 1.10 -25.83
C ALA A 91 -8.74 0.01 -25.57
N THR A 92 -8.21 -0.05 -24.35
CA THR A 92 -7.24 -1.06 -23.93
C THR A 92 -7.86 -2.43 -23.73
N ASP A 93 -9.17 -2.48 -23.50
CA ASP A 93 -9.92 -3.71 -23.22
C ASP A 93 -10.18 -4.48 -24.52
N PHE A 94 -10.00 -3.83 -25.66
CA PHE A 94 -10.09 -4.48 -26.96
C PHE A 94 -8.78 -5.19 -27.36
N VAL A 95 -7.68 -5.01 -26.62
CA VAL A 95 -6.37 -5.57 -26.97
C VAL A 95 -6.06 -6.79 -26.10
N CYS A 96 -5.83 -7.96 -26.72
CA CYS A 96 -5.29 -9.15 -26.06
C CYS A 96 -3.79 -8.93 -25.82
N TRP A 97 -3.48 -8.39 -24.65
CA TRP A 97 -2.11 -8.15 -24.22
C TRP A 97 -1.24 -9.40 -24.18
N PRO A 98 -1.71 -10.58 -23.71
CA PRO A 98 -0.90 -11.81 -23.75
C PRO A 98 -0.38 -12.17 -25.15
N HIS A 99 -1.19 -11.93 -26.20
CA HIS A 99 -0.79 -12.14 -27.58
C HIS A 99 0.25 -11.09 -28.03
N LEU A 100 -0.05 -9.81 -27.78
CA LEU A 100 0.76 -8.69 -28.25
C LEU A 100 2.07 -8.49 -27.48
N THR A 101 2.18 -8.97 -26.23
CA THR A 101 3.41 -8.85 -25.43
C THR A 101 4.22 -10.13 -25.38
N ASN A 102 3.56 -11.28 -25.34
CA ASN A 102 4.21 -12.56 -25.06
C ASN A 102 4.09 -13.59 -26.20
N GLY A 103 3.44 -13.22 -27.31
CA GLY A 103 3.23 -14.11 -28.46
C GLY A 103 2.34 -15.32 -28.13
N ARG A 104 1.59 -15.28 -27.01
CA ARG A 104 0.70 -16.37 -26.63
C ARG A 104 -0.39 -16.50 -27.70
N ARG A 105 -0.68 -17.73 -28.11
CA ARG A 105 -1.80 -17.99 -29.03
C ARG A 105 -3.10 -17.59 -28.33
N CYS A 106 -3.94 -16.84 -29.03
CA CYS A 106 -5.29 -16.60 -28.55
C CYS A 106 -6.01 -17.97 -28.44
N PRO A 107 -6.81 -18.21 -27.40
CA PRO A 107 -7.70 -19.37 -27.38
C PRO A 107 -8.55 -19.29 -28.64
N ALA A 108 -8.50 -20.33 -29.49
CA ALA A 108 -9.22 -20.32 -30.75
C ALA A 108 -10.71 -20.08 -30.47
N SER A 109 -11.32 -19.14 -31.18
CA SER A 109 -12.77 -19.05 -31.25
C SER A 109 -13.26 -20.34 -31.89
N SER A 110 -13.72 -21.31 -31.09
CA SER A 110 -14.45 -22.46 -31.60
C SER A 110 -15.70 -21.93 -32.29
N SER A 111 -15.71 -21.95 -33.62
CA SER A 111 -16.79 -21.44 -34.46
C SER A 111 -17.98 -22.41 -34.53
N SER A 112 -18.35 -23.03 -33.42
CA SER A 112 -19.53 -23.91 -33.35
C SER A 112 -20.12 -23.93 -31.93
N ALA A 113 -21.03 -22.99 -31.67
CA ALA A 113 -22.01 -23.13 -30.59
C ALA A 113 -23.37 -22.72 -31.15
N ALA A 114 -24.12 -23.72 -31.62
CA ALA A 114 -25.55 -23.58 -31.81
C ALA A 114 -26.21 -23.37 -30.44
N SER A 115 -27.22 -22.52 -30.44
CA SER A 115 -28.03 -22.09 -29.30
C SER A 115 -28.70 -23.24 -28.55
N SER A 116 -28.56 -23.28 -27.22
CA SER A 116 -29.70 -23.48 -26.31
C SER A 116 -29.31 -23.11 -24.88
N ASP A 117 -30.31 -22.60 -24.16
CA ASP A 117 -30.40 -22.33 -22.73
C ASP A 117 -29.84 -21.02 -22.17
N GLY A 118 -30.78 -20.22 -21.64
CA GLY A 118 -30.69 -18.82 -21.22
C GLY A 118 -29.90 -18.60 -19.94
N VAL A 119 -28.63 -18.99 -19.93
CA VAL A 119 -27.65 -18.52 -18.95
C VAL A 119 -27.00 -17.26 -19.52
N VAL A 120 -27.01 -16.16 -18.75
CA VAL A 120 -26.30 -14.93 -19.09
C VAL A 120 -24.81 -15.26 -19.23
N ALA A 121 -24.33 -15.28 -20.47
CA ALA A 121 -22.94 -15.61 -20.79
C ALA A 121 -21.97 -14.61 -20.15
N PRO A 122 -20.80 -15.06 -19.66
CA PRO A 122 -19.75 -14.14 -19.24
C PRO A 122 -19.36 -13.22 -20.42
N SER A 123 -19.02 -11.98 -20.10
CA SER A 123 -18.58 -10.97 -21.07
C SER A 123 -17.67 -11.59 -22.15
N PRO A 124 -17.92 -11.36 -23.45
CA PRO A 124 -17.10 -11.94 -24.49
C PRO A 124 -15.65 -11.48 -24.27
N SER A 125 -14.74 -12.43 -24.15
CA SER A 125 -13.30 -12.16 -24.27
C SER A 125 -13.09 -11.34 -25.55
N PRO A 126 -12.21 -10.33 -25.58
CA PRO A 126 -12.04 -9.49 -26.76
C PRO A 126 -11.76 -10.40 -27.97
N PRO A 127 -12.53 -10.30 -29.07
CA PRO A 127 -12.35 -11.19 -30.19
C PRO A 127 -10.92 -11.08 -30.69
N CYS A 128 -10.22 -12.21 -30.74
CA CYS A 128 -8.82 -12.33 -31.13
C CYS A 128 -8.48 -11.55 -32.41
N ALA A 129 -9.45 -11.38 -33.32
CA ALA A 129 -9.33 -10.59 -34.56
C ALA A 129 -8.63 -9.21 -34.40
N LEU A 130 -8.93 -8.42 -33.36
CA LEU A 130 -8.30 -7.10 -33.20
C LEU A 130 -6.81 -7.18 -32.88
N CYS A 131 -6.43 -8.20 -32.13
CA CYS A 131 -5.06 -8.37 -31.65
C CYS A 131 -4.16 -8.71 -32.83
N HIS A 132 -4.69 -9.49 -33.77
CA HIS A 132 -4.02 -9.84 -35.02
C HIS A 132 -3.92 -8.64 -35.98
N ASP A 133 -4.87 -7.69 -35.95
CA ASP A 133 -4.79 -6.45 -36.75
C ASP A 133 -3.63 -5.54 -36.29
N PHE A 134 -3.18 -5.66 -35.03
CA PHE A 134 -1.96 -5.01 -34.54
C PHE A 134 -0.68 -5.77 -34.85
N GLY A 135 -0.76 -7.04 -35.26
CA GLY A 135 0.35 -7.99 -35.29
C GLY A 135 0.60 -8.65 -33.93
N ASP A 136 1.71 -9.35 -33.80
CA ASP A 136 2.04 -10.10 -32.58
C ASP A 136 3.25 -9.49 -31.84
N ALA A 137 3.64 -10.14 -30.75
CA ALA A 137 4.78 -9.71 -29.94
C ALA A 137 6.12 -9.72 -30.69
N THR A 138 6.25 -10.43 -31.81
CA THR A 138 7.43 -10.47 -32.67
C THR A 138 7.40 -9.38 -33.72
N THR A 139 6.23 -8.99 -34.21
CA THR A 139 6.10 -8.01 -35.30
C THR A 139 5.83 -6.59 -34.84
N THR A 140 5.28 -6.40 -33.63
CA THR A 140 4.79 -5.09 -33.17
C THR A 140 5.27 -4.76 -31.76
N CYS A 141 5.68 -3.51 -31.56
CA CYS A 141 6.08 -3.00 -30.26
C CYS A 141 4.84 -2.78 -29.36
N GLY A 142 4.50 -3.76 -28.53
CA GLY A 142 3.35 -3.68 -27.61
C GLY A 142 3.39 -2.45 -26.69
N ALA A 143 4.57 -2.00 -26.27
CA ALA A 143 4.69 -0.80 -25.46
C ALA A 143 4.36 0.49 -26.23
N ARG A 144 4.62 0.54 -27.54
CA ARG A 144 4.22 1.68 -28.37
C ARG A 144 2.70 1.77 -28.49
N VAL A 145 2.03 0.63 -28.55
CA VAL A 145 0.56 0.54 -28.49
C VAL A 145 0.06 1.03 -27.13
N ARG A 146 0.67 0.59 -26.01
CA ARG A 146 0.33 1.08 -24.66
C ARG A 146 0.52 2.59 -24.49
N GLU A 147 1.58 3.15 -25.07
CA GLU A 147 1.84 4.59 -25.05
C GLU A 147 0.76 5.36 -25.84
N ALA A 148 0.40 4.88 -27.03
CA ALA A 148 -0.65 5.49 -27.85
C ALA A 148 -2.04 5.44 -27.19
N LEU A 149 -2.27 4.45 -26.33
CA LEU A 149 -3.50 4.29 -25.53
C LEU A 149 -3.46 5.04 -24.20
N GLY A 150 -2.36 5.71 -23.86
CA GLY A 150 -2.21 6.47 -22.61
C GLY A 150 -1.92 5.62 -21.37
N GLN A 151 -1.71 4.30 -21.51
CA GLN A 151 -1.43 3.40 -20.38
C GLN A 151 -0.04 3.62 -19.76
N ILE A 152 0.92 4.09 -20.57
CA ILE A 152 2.27 4.39 -20.10
C ILE A 152 2.66 5.79 -20.56
N LYS A 153 3.40 6.51 -19.71
CA LYS A 153 3.92 7.84 -20.05
C LYS A 153 4.83 7.73 -21.26
N ARG A 154 4.61 8.61 -22.24
CA ARG A 154 5.58 8.91 -23.30
C ARG A 154 6.89 9.31 -22.63
N ALA A 155 7.93 8.48 -22.79
CA ALA A 155 9.24 8.81 -22.25
C ALA A 155 9.67 10.17 -22.82
N LYS A 156 10.30 11.03 -22.01
CA LYS A 156 11.07 12.16 -22.54
C LYS A 156 12.07 11.53 -23.51
N ARG A 157 11.90 11.82 -24.80
CA ARG A 157 12.75 11.28 -25.86
C ARG A 157 14.17 11.69 -25.50
N ALA A 158 15.00 10.73 -25.11
CA ALA A 158 16.42 10.98 -24.98
C ALA A 158 16.94 11.19 -26.41
N THR A 159 16.95 12.44 -26.86
CA THR A 159 17.70 12.86 -28.04
C THR A 159 19.17 12.70 -27.69
N ARG A 160 19.68 11.47 -27.83
CA ARG A 160 21.11 11.26 -27.79
C ARG A 160 21.62 11.70 -29.16
N ALA A 161 22.21 12.89 -29.22
CA ALA A 161 22.85 13.38 -30.44
C ALA A 161 23.84 12.30 -30.93
N THR A 162 23.54 11.70 -32.08
CA THR A 162 24.52 10.88 -32.78
C THR A 162 25.58 11.84 -33.36
N ARG A 163 26.83 11.39 -33.52
CA ARG A 163 27.91 12.17 -34.14
C ARG A 163 27.57 12.69 -35.56
N ALA A 164 26.49 12.19 -36.17
CA ALA A 164 26.04 12.52 -37.51
C ALA A 164 24.87 13.52 -37.57
N GLY A 165 24.43 14.10 -36.45
CA GLY A 165 23.37 15.13 -36.47
C GLY A 165 21.94 14.62 -36.71
N GLU A 166 21.75 13.33 -37.01
CA GLU A 166 20.42 12.73 -37.13
C GLU A 166 19.86 12.29 -35.77
N ALA A 167 18.70 12.84 -35.42
CA ALA A 167 17.93 12.45 -34.25
C ALA A 167 17.22 11.11 -34.50
N SER A 168 17.91 9.99 -34.30
CA SER A 168 17.26 8.67 -34.30
C SER A 168 16.43 8.48 -33.01
N THR A 169 15.15 8.17 -33.18
CA THR A 169 14.24 7.92 -32.04
C THR A 169 14.39 6.47 -31.59
N ARG A 170 15.11 6.26 -30.49
CA ARG A 170 15.28 4.92 -29.93
C ARG A 170 14.07 4.47 -29.12
N CYS A 171 13.65 3.22 -29.34
CA CYS A 171 12.65 2.55 -28.52
C CYS A 171 13.23 2.25 -27.14
N ARG A 172 12.44 2.46 -26.08
CA ARG A 172 12.84 2.21 -24.69
C ARG A 172 13.25 0.75 -24.42
N TYR A 173 12.77 -0.18 -25.24
CA TYR A 173 13.06 -1.62 -25.11
C TYR A 173 14.33 -2.02 -25.88
N GLY A 174 15.13 -1.05 -26.33
CA GLY A 174 16.45 -1.26 -26.91
C GLY A 174 16.47 -1.47 -28.42
N ALA A 175 17.68 -1.50 -28.98
CA ALA A 175 17.93 -1.62 -30.41
C ALA A 175 17.41 -2.93 -31.03
N ALA A 176 17.18 -3.96 -30.21
CA ALA A 176 16.52 -5.19 -30.64
C ALA A 176 15.06 -4.94 -31.03
N CYS A 177 14.33 -4.12 -30.26
CA CYS A 177 12.95 -3.76 -30.56
C CYS A 177 12.85 -2.93 -31.84
N GLU A 178 13.76 -1.96 -32.05
CA GLU A 178 13.81 -1.13 -33.27
C GLU A 178 14.06 -1.92 -34.54
N ARG A 179 14.95 -2.92 -34.48
CA ARG A 179 15.32 -3.71 -35.66
C ARG A 179 14.28 -4.77 -36.01
N MET A 180 13.59 -5.31 -35.01
CA MET A 180 12.74 -6.49 -35.20
C MET A 180 11.24 -6.19 -35.15
N LYS A 181 10.82 -5.03 -34.63
CA LYS A 181 9.40 -4.73 -34.41
C LYS A 181 8.98 -3.42 -35.06
N ARG A 182 7.77 -3.42 -35.60
CA ARG A 182 7.06 -2.23 -36.07
C ARG A 182 6.62 -1.35 -34.89
N HIS A 183 6.74 -0.04 -35.06
CA HIS A 183 6.35 0.97 -34.08
C HIS A 183 5.18 1.81 -34.62
N PRO A 184 3.91 1.42 -34.35
CA PRO A 184 2.77 2.13 -34.88
C PRO A 184 2.73 3.59 -34.39
N SER A 185 2.34 4.51 -35.27
CA SER A 185 2.05 5.90 -34.86
C SER A 185 0.77 5.97 -34.03
N ASP A 186 0.55 7.06 -33.28
CA ASP A 186 -0.71 7.21 -32.51
C ASP A 186 -1.93 7.18 -33.44
N ALA A 187 -1.81 7.80 -34.62
CA ALA A 187 -2.86 7.79 -35.66
C ALA A 187 -3.11 6.39 -36.20
N GLU A 188 -2.06 5.58 -36.36
CA GLU A 188 -2.18 4.20 -36.79
C GLU A 188 -2.90 3.34 -35.75
N VAL A 189 -2.54 3.45 -34.47
CA VAL A 189 -3.22 2.73 -33.38
C VAL A 189 -4.70 3.09 -33.34
N ARG A 190 -5.04 4.37 -33.46
CA ARG A 190 -6.43 4.83 -33.49
C ARG A 190 -7.19 4.32 -34.71
N ARG A 191 -6.56 4.35 -35.89
CA ARG A 191 -7.16 3.86 -37.12
C ARG A 191 -7.43 2.35 -37.04
N THR A 192 -6.47 1.55 -36.56
CA THR A 192 -6.64 0.09 -36.41
C THR A 192 -7.82 -0.24 -35.50
N LEU A 193 -7.90 0.40 -34.33
CA LEU A 193 -9.00 0.21 -33.38
C LEU A 193 -10.35 0.71 -33.94
N GLY A 194 -10.35 1.86 -34.62
CA GLY A 194 -11.53 2.41 -35.26
C GLY A 194 -12.09 1.48 -36.36
N THR A 195 -11.22 0.98 -37.25
CA THR A 195 -11.62 0.05 -38.31
C THR A 195 -12.20 -1.23 -37.75
N TRP A 196 -11.56 -1.82 -36.74
CA TRP A 196 -12.06 -3.02 -36.08
C TRP A 196 -13.41 -2.79 -35.42
N TRP A 197 -13.60 -1.68 -34.73
CA TRP A 197 -14.87 -1.33 -34.08
C TRP A 197 -16.00 -1.21 -35.10
N THR A 198 -15.77 -0.50 -36.20
CA THR A 198 -16.74 -0.38 -37.28
C THR A 198 -17.06 -1.74 -37.90
N ARG A 199 -16.05 -2.61 -38.07
CA ARG A 199 -16.24 -3.97 -38.62
C ARG A 199 -17.06 -4.88 -37.71
N THR A 200 -16.83 -4.81 -36.40
CA THR A 200 -17.45 -5.73 -35.42
C THR A 200 -18.82 -5.27 -34.93
N ARG A 201 -19.06 -3.94 -34.85
CA ARG A 201 -20.35 -3.40 -34.41
C ARG A 201 -21.24 -2.88 -35.53
N GLY A 202 -20.68 -2.58 -36.71
CA GLY A 202 -21.42 -2.04 -37.86
C GLY A 202 -22.23 -3.06 -38.67
N GLY A 203 -22.20 -4.35 -38.33
CA GLY A 203 -22.95 -5.39 -39.05
C GLY A 203 -24.47 -5.39 -38.80
N GLY A 204 -24.95 -4.60 -37.84
CA GLY A 204 -26.38 -4.51 -37.48
C GLY A 204 -27.03 -3.21 -37.95
N GLY A 205 -27.20 -3.02 -39.27
CA GLY A 205 -28.25 -2.21 -39.94
C GLY A 205 -28.55 -0.75 -39.55
N GLY A 206 -28.01 -0.19 -38.48
CA GLY A 206 -28.27 1.17 -38.03
C GLY A 206 -27.15 2.10 -38.45
N GLY A 207 -27.46 3.15 -39.20
CA GLY A 207 -26.53 4.22 -39.62
C GLY A 207 -26.00 5.05 -38.44
N GLY A 208 -25.26 4.42 -37.53
CA GLY A 208 -24.65 5.04 -36.36
C GLY A 208 -23.44 5.89 -36.76
N ALA A 209 -23.35 7.08 -36.15
CA ALA A 209 -22.23 7.98 -36.32
C ALA A 209 -20.87 7.30 -36.05
N ALA A 210 -19.81 7.77 -36.73
CA ALA A 210 -18.45 7.30 -36.52
C ALA A 210 -18.10 7.34 -35.01
N PRO A 211 -17.48 6.29 -34.46
CA PRO A 211 -17.25 6.21 -33.02
C PRO A 211 -16.37 7.38 -32.56
N ALA A 212 -16.86 8.12 -31.57
CA ALA A 212 -16.10 9.23 -31.01
C ALA A 212 -14.87 8.69 -30.27
N TRP A 213 -13.69 9.08 -30.77
CA TRP A 213 -12.44 8.92 -30.04
C TRP A 213 -12.33 10.04 -29.01
N SER A 214 -12.29 9.70 -27.73
CA SER A 214 -11.94 10.64 -26.68
C SER A 214 -10.69 10.17 -25.95
N LEU A 215 -9.66 11.01 -26.00
CA LEU A 215 -8.63 11.07 -24.98
C LEU A 215 -9.06 12.22 -24.09
N THR A 216 -9.23 12.01 -22.78
CA THR A 216 -9.65 13.11 -21.88
C THR A 216 -8.70 14.30 -22.06
N SER A 217 -9.15 15.32 -22.78
CA SER A 217 -8.31 16.27 -23.51
C SER A 217 -7.76 17.41 -22.65
N GLU A 218 -8.35 17.65 -21.48
CA GLU A 218 -7.88 18.66 -20.52
C GLU A 218 -6.49 18.35 -19.93
N GLY A 219 -6.09 17.07 -19.90
CA GLY A 219 -4.78 16.66 -19.37
C GLY A 219 -3.60 16.86 -20.32
N MET A 220 -3.83 16.86 -21.63
CA MET A 220 -2.74 16.91 -22.63
C MET A 220 -2.35 18.34 -23.05
N ALA A 221 -3.31 19.27 -23.12
CA ALA A 221 -3.05 20.64 -23.59
C ALA A 221 -2.17 21.45 -22.61
N ARG A 222 -2.35 21.26 -21.29
CA ARG A 222 -1.52 21.90 -20.26
C ARG A 222 -0.10 21.34 -20.14
N PHE A 223 0.16 20.17 -20.73
CA PHE A 223 1.44 19.47 -20.61
C PHE A 223 2.45 19.85 -21.70
N ARG A 224 1.98 20.15 -22.93
CA ARG A 224 2.87 20.53 -24.04
C ARG A 224 3.34 21.98 -23.99
N ALA A 225 2.56 22.90 -23.45
CA ALA A 225 2.91 24.32 -23.41
C ALA A 225 3.97 24.71 -22.35
N LYS A 226 4.35 23.78 -21.45
CA LYS A 226 5.21 24.10 -20.29
C LYS A 226 6.56 23.37 -20.25
N ASP A 227 6.79 22.42 -21.15
CA ASP A 227 8.06 21.65 -21.20
C ASP A 227 9.15 22.35 -22.04
N ASP A 228 8.88 23.54 -22.62
CA ASP A 228 9.84 24.36 -23.38
C ASP A 228 10.78 25.21 -22.50
N SER A 229 10.56 25.32 -21.19
CA SER A 229 11.48 26.01 -20.28
C SER A 229 12.52 25.02 -19.70
N GLY A 230 13.58 24.77 -20.45
CA GLY A 230 14.65 23.80 -20.14
C GLY A 230 15.34 24.00 -18.78
N ARG A 231 14.87 23.31 -17.74
CA ARG A 231 15.54 23.29 -16.42
C ARG A 231 15.41 21.96 -15.68
N ALA A 232 15.61 20.84 -16.37
CA ALA A 232 15.56 19.48 -15.80
C ALA A 232 16.92 18.77 -15.88
N ALA A 233 18.01 19.47 -15.56
CA ALA A 233 19.35 18.89 -15.46
C ALA A 233 20.03 19.37 -14.17
N ALA A 234 19.49 18.96 -13.01
CA ALA A 234 20.17 18.96 -11.72
C ALA A 234 19.26 18.27 -10.69
N THR A 235 19.46 16.97 -10.45
CA THR A 235 19.13 16.19 -9.23
C THR A 235 19.15 14.69 -9.53
N SER A 236 20.26 14.21 -10.06
CA SER A 236 20.62 12.78 -10.06
C SER A 236 22.14 12.63 -10.18
N GLY A 237 22.88 13.26 -9.26
CA GLY A 237 24.17 12.70 -8.80
C GLY A 237 23.85 11.94 -7.52
N GLY A 238 24.21 10.69 -7.33
CA GLY A 238 25.38 9.97 -7.81
C GLY A 238 25.94 9.28 -6.57
N GLY A 239 25.29 8.18 -6.18
CA GLY A 239 25.71 7.31 -5.07
C GLY A 239 25.66 5.85 -5.53
N GLY A 240 26.32 5.58 -6.65
CA GLY A 240 26.53 4.23 -7.18
C GLY A 240 27.88 3.73 -6.67
N GLY A 241 27.85 2.69 -5.84
CA GLY A 241 29.05 2.08 -5.27
C GLY A 241 28.69 0.98 -4.27
N GLY A 242 28.01 -0.07 -4.73
CA GLY A 242 27.76 -1.27 -3.93
C GLY A 242 27.69 -2.47 -4.87
N GLY A 243 28.74 -3.28 -4.88
CA GLY A 243 28.88 -4.45 -5.75
C GLY A 243 27.73 -5.44 -5.55
N GLU A 244 27.08 -5.76 -6.66
CA GLU A 244 26.02 -6.75 -6.76
C GLU A 244 26.65 -8.16 -6.74
N LYS A 245 26.70 -8.78 -5.55
CA LYS A 245 26.94 -10.22 -5.43
C LYS A 245 25.64 -10.91 -5.82
N ARG A 246 25.61 -11.50 -7.01
CA ARG A 246 24.58 -12.46 -7.41
C ARG A 246 24.70 -13.69 -6.52
N THR A 247 23.71 -13.96 -5.69
CA THR A 247 23.49 -15.29 -5.11
C THR A 247 22.35 -15.93 -5.89
N ALA A 248 22.72 -16.82 -6.81
CA ALA A 248 21.85 -17.85 -7.33
C ALA A 248 22.07 -19.10 -6.48
N GLY A 249 20.99 -19.78 -6.11
CA GLY A 249 21.02 -21.07 -5.41
C GLY A 249 20.10 -21.07 -4.20
N ASP A 250 18.99 -21.81 -4.29
CA ASP A 250 18.28 -22.40 -3.14
C ASP A 250 19.17 -23.51 -2.54
N ASP A 251 20.39 -23.15 -2.14
CA ASP A 251 21.14 -23.98 -1.21
C ASP A 251 20.51 -23.70 0.16
N GLU A 252 19.96 -24.75 0.78
CA GLU A 252 19.66 -24.76 2.20
C GLU A 252 20.96 -24.41 2.93
N VAL A 253 21.16 -23.11 3.19
CA VAL A 253 22.23 -22.64 4.05
C VAL A 253 21.93 -23.29 5.40
N GLU A 254 22.68 -24.34 5.73
CA GLU A 254 22.72 -24.89 7.08
C GLU A 254 22.94 -23.69 8.00
N GLU A 255 21.89 -23.31 8.75
CA GLU A 255 21.99 -22.23 9.73
C GLU A 255 22.97 -22.75 10.79
N GLU A 256 24.25 -22.34 10.67
CA GLU A 256 25.25 -22.61 11.69
C GLU A 256 24.63 -22.24 13.05
N GLU A 257 24.57 -23.22 13.96
CA GLU A 257 23.90 -23.06 15.24
C GLU A 257 24.57 -21.91 16.01
N GLU A 258 23.85 -20.79 16.12
CA GLU A 258 24.28 -19.64 16.90
C GLU A 258 24.54 -20.07 18.35
N THR A 259 25.75 -19.82 18.82
CA THR A 259 26.13 -20.10 20.21
C THR A 259 25.28 -19.27 21.18
N GLU A 260 25.14 -19.75 22.42
CA GLU A 260 24.37 -19.01 23.44
C GLU A 260 24.97 -17.63 23.73
N GLU A 261 26.30 -17.52 23.71
CA GLU A 261 27.04 -16.26 23.90
C GLU A 261 26.77 -15.26 22.77
N GLU A 262 26.84 -15.69 21.51
CA GLU A 262 26.53 -14.85 20.35
C GLU A 262 25.07 -14.38 20.39
N ARG A 263 24.15 -15.29 20.75
CA ARG A 263 22.73 -14.96 20.91
C ARG A 263 22.51 -13.91 21.98
N ALA A 264 23.14 -14.07 23.15
CA ALA A 264 23.04 -13.12 24.25
C ALA A 264 23.59 -11.75 23.84
N PHE A 265 24.75 -11.72 23.17
CA PHE A 265 25.38 -10.50 22.69
C PHE A 265 24.50 -9.76 21.66
N LEU A 266 24.01 -10.47 20.62
CA LEU A 266 23.17 -9.87 19.59
C LEU A 266 21.82 -9.40 20.16
N SER A 267 21.23 -10.16 21.08
CA SER A 267 19.99 -9.79 21.77
C SER A 267 20.16 -8.53 22.60
N ALA A 268 21.23 -8.47 23.41
CA ALA A 268 21.57 -7.30 24.21
C ALA A 268 21.81 -6.07 23.33
N ARG A 269 22.47 -6.23 22.17
CA ARG A 269 22.71 -5.14 21.22
C ARG A 269 21.42 -4.56 20.65
N VAL A 270 20.47 -5.41 20.24
CA VAL A 270 19.17 -4.97 19.72
C VAL A 270 18.35 -4.29 20.82
N ALA A 271 18.26 -4.92 22.00
CA ALA A 271 17.53 -4.38 23.15
C ALA A 271 18.09 -3.03 23.59
N ARG A 272 19.41 -2.90 23.74
CA ARG A 272 20.07 -1.64 24.14
C ARG A 272 19.75 -0.50 23.18
N ARG A 273 19.82 -0.74 21.87
CA ARG A 273 19.53 0.29 20.86
C ARG A 273 18.09 0.81 20.95
N LEU A 274 17.13 -0.06 21.21
CA LEU A 274 15.75 0.38 21.42
C LEU A 274 15.59 1.05 22.78
N ALA A 275 16.25 0.55 23.82
CA ALA A 275 16.25 1.16 25.17
C ALA A 275 16.82 2.59 25.17
N GLU A 276 17.82 2.90 24.35
CA GLU A 276 18.32 4.27 24.12
C GLU A 276 17.23 5.24 23.66
N ARG A 277 16.11 4.75 23.11
CA ARG A 277 14.95 5.55 22.68
C ARG A 277 13.76 5.45 23.62
N ALA A 278 13.81 4.59 24.63
CA ALA A 278 12.68 4.36 25.54
C ALA A 278 12.43 5.53 26.50
N GLY A 279 13.48 6.29 26.86
CA GLY A 279 13.33 7.51 27.66
C GLY A 279 12.59 8.63 26.92
N ASP A 280 12.72 8.66 25.59
CA ASP A 280 12.14 9.68 24.73
C ASP A 280 10.74 9.31 24.19
N ASN A 281 10.29 8.06 24.38
CA ASN A 281 9.14 7.54 23.66
C ASN A 281 8.38 6.41 24.39
N SER A 282 7.07 6.60 24.57
CA SER A 282 6.24 5.70 25.37
C SER A 282 6.03 4.33 24.70
N TYR A 283 5.95 4.27 23.37
CA TYR A 283 5.75 3.03 22.61
C TYR A 283 6.99 2.15 22.64
N VAL A 284 8.19 2.73 22.50
CA VAL A 284 9.42 1.96 22.63
C VAL A 284 9.59 1.41 24.05
N ALA A 285 9.32 2.22 25.08
CA ALA A 285 9.33 1.75 26.47
C ALA A 285 8.30 0.63 26.73
N THR A 286 7.14 0.71 26.08
CA THR A 286 6.09 -0.32 26.16
C THR A 286 6.53 -1.61 25.48
N LEU A 287 7.10 -1.55 24.27
CA LEU A 287 7.61 -2.72 23.56
C LEU A 287 8.61 -3.52 24.41
N LEU A 288 9.55 -2.83 25.05
CA LEU A 288 10.60 -3.48 25.84
C LEU A 288 10.05 -4.22 27.06
N ARG A 289 8.85 -3.87 27.51
CA ARG A 289 8.13 -4.53 28.62
C ARG A 289 7.17 -5.61 28.14
N GLU A 290 6.93 -5.75 26.84
CA GLU A 290 6.04 -6.77 26.31
C GLU A 290 6.60 -8.17 26.60
N PRO A 291 5.79 -9.12 27.12
CA PRO A 291 6.27 -10.46 27.46
C PRO A 291 6.89 -11.20 26.27
N PHE A 292 6.37 -10.98 25.06
CA PHE A 292 6.87 -11.61 23.84
C PHE A 292 8.22 -11.04 23.38
N TRP A 293 8.61 -9.84 23.82
CA TRP A 293 9.83 -9.19 23.35
C TRP A 293 11.07 -10.00 23.75
N ALA A 294 11.26 -10.21 25.06
CA ALA A 294 12.39 -10.99 25.56
C ALA A 294 12.23 -12.50 25.31
N SER A 295 11.01 -13.03 25.40
CA SER A 295 10.78 -14.48 25.35
C SER A 295 10.66 -15.06 23.94
N ARG A 296 10.33 -14.24 22.93
CA ARG A 296 10.13 -14.67 21.54
C ARG A 296 11.00 -13.88 20.57
N VAL A 297 10.86 -12.56 20.52
CA VAL A 297 11.51 -11.73 19.50
C VAL A 297 13.03 -11.75 19.62
N LEU A 298 13.57 -11.56 20.82
CA LEU A 298 15.02 -11.57 21.01
C LEU A 298 15.61 -12.98 20.93
N ARG A 299 14.83 -14.04 21.20
CA ARG A 299 15.32 -15.42 21.14
C ARG A 299 15.38 -15.99 19.71
N ASP A 300 14.43 -15.63 18.86
CA ASP A 300 14.41 -16.09 17.47
C ASP A 300 15.35 -15.22 16.60
N PRO A 301 16.40 -15.78 15.98
CA PRO A 301 17.36 -15.00 15.19
C PRO A 301 16.71 -14.28 13.99
N ARG A 302 15.64 -14.85 13.41
CA ARG A 302 14.92 -14.28 12.27
C ARG A 302 14.17 -13.03 12.69
N LEU A 303 13.46 -13.10 13.83
CA LEU A 303 12.75 -11.94 14.41
C LEU A 303 13.75 -10.89 14.91
N ARG A 304 14.81 -11.30 15.62
CA ARG A 304 15.84 -10.37 16.13
C ARG A 304 16.50 -9.58 15.00
N ARG A 305 16.81 -10.24 13.88
CA ARG A 305 17.41 -9.60 12.68
C ARG A 305 16.51 -8.51 12.10
N LEU A 306 15.19 -8.71 12.11
CA LEU A 306 14.22 -7.71 11.65
C LEU A 306 14.35 -6.39 12.42
N PHE A 307 14.54 -6.45 13.74
CA PHE A 307 14.69 -5.28 14.62
C PHE A 307 16.14 -4.76 14.74
N ALA A 308 17.11 -5.41 14.08
CA ALA A 308 18.51 -5.01 14.13
C ALA A 308 18.83 -3.75 13.27
N GLY A 309 17.83 -3.18 12.56
CA GLY A 309 17.99 -1.95 11.79
C GLY A 309 18.18 -0.70 12.67
N LYS A 310 18.95 0.28 12.18
CA LYS A 310 19.16 1.57 12.90
C LYS A 310 17.87 2.38 13.08
N LYS A 311 16.88 2.18 12.20
CA LYS A 311 15.60 2.90 12.19
C LYS A 311 14.43 2.08 12.73
N ALA A 312 14.69 0.90 13.30
CA ALA A 312 13.65 0.01 13.81
C ALA A 312 12.73 0.69 14.84
N HIS A 313 13.25 1.62 15.65
CA HIS A 313 12.43 2.40 16.59
C HIS A 313 11.29 3.18 15.90
N LYS A 314 11.51 3.72 14.69
CA LYS A 314 10.47 4.45 13.95
C LYS A 314 9.36 3.51 13.51
N GLU A 315 9.74 2.41 12.86
CA GLU A 315 8.83 1.37 12.39
C GLU A 315 8.04 0.74 13.56
N VAL A 316 8.68 0.57 14.73
CA VAL A 316 8.02 0.14 15.97
C VAL A 316 6.94 1.14 16.40
N THR A 317 7.28 2.43 16.47
CA THR A 317 6.32 3.46 16.92
C THR A 317 5.14 3.60 15.97
N GLU A 318 5.40 3.50 14.67
CA GLU A 318 4.38 3.49 13.62
C GLU A 318 3.46 2.27 13.76
N ALA A 319 4.03 1.09 14.00
CA ALA A 319 3.29 -0.15 14.23
C ALA A 319 2.42 -0.07 15.50
N PHE A 320 2.92 0.50 16.60
CA PHE A 320 2.13 0.69 17.83
C PHE A 320 0.89 1.56 17.56
N SER A 321 1.08 2.70 16.92
CA SER A 321 -0.04 3.59 16.59
C SER A 321 -1.04 2.89 15.67
N ALA A 322 -0.55 2.24 14.60
CA ALA A 322 -1.39 1.49 13.68
C ALA A 322 -2.18 0.38 14.38
N ALA A 323 -1.57 -0.35 15.31
CA ALA A 323 -2.23 -1.38 16.12
C ALA A 323 -3.30 -0.77 17.04
N ALA A 324 -3.00 0.35 17.71
CA ALA A 324 -3.97 1.03 18.56
C ALA A 324 -5.19 1.50 17.75
N LYS A 325 -4.99 2.09 16.57
CA LYS A 325 -6.10 2.49 15.68
C LYS A 325 -6.88 1.28 15.16
N THR A 326 -6.19 0.20 14.80
CA THR A 326 -6.81 -1.06 14.35
C THR A 326 -7.68 -1.67 15.45
N ARG A 327 -7.20 -1.71 16.69
CA ARG A 327 -7.96 -2.20 17.86
C ARG A 327 -9.22 -1.36 18.12
N ALA A 328 -9.08 -0.03 18.10
CA ALA A 328 -10.21 0.87 18.27
C ALA A 328 -11.24 0.74 17.13
N LEU A 329 -10.76 0.48 15.91
CA LEU A 329 -11.59 0.26 14.73
C LEU A 329 -12.35 -1.07 14.80
N ILE A 330 -11.68 -2.16 15.18
CA ILE A 330 -12.30 -3.47 15.46
C ILE A 330 -13.40 -3.29 16.50
N ALA A 331 -13.08 -2.68 17.64
CA ALA A 331 -14.06 -2.46 18.71
C ALA A 331 -15.28 -1.65 18.24
N ALA A 332 -15.08 -0.63 17.41
CA ALA A 332 -16.19 0.14 16.85
C ALA A 332 -17.03 -0.65 15.83
N LEU A 333 -16.39 -1.52 15.03
CA LEU A 333 -17.06 -2.37 14.05
C LEU A 333 -17.76 -3.59 14.67
N ASP A 334 -17.31 -4.02 15.85
CA ASP A 334 -17.89 -5.11 16.65
C ASP A 334 -18.95 -4.62 17.62
N ALA A 335 -18.86 -3.42 18.17
CA ALA A 335 -19.91 -2.82 19.02
C ALA A 335 -21.25 -2.62 18.29
N THR A 336 -21.25 -2.75 16.96
CA THR A 336 -22.48 -2.81 16.16
C THR A 336 -23.12 -4.20 16.12
N SER A 337 -22.47 -5.21 16.70
CA SER A 337 -23.00 -6.57 16.95
C SER A 337 -23.24 -6.75 18.44
N ASP A 338 -24.20 -7.61 18.81
CA ASP A 338 -24.50 -7.93 20.22
C ASP A 338 -23.37 -8.72 20.93
N ASP A 339 -22.27 -9.02 20.23
CA ASP A 339 -21.13 -9.76 20.74
C ASP A 339 -20.04 -8.81 21.29
N GLN A 340 -19.42 -9.21 22.39
CA GLN A 340 -18.33 -8.46 23.01
C GLN A 340 -17.11 -8.43 22.07
N ALA A 341 -16.59 -7.23 21.77
CA ALA A 341 -15.49 -7.05 20.82
C ALA A 341 -14.25 -7.89 21.21
N SER A 342 -13.73 -8.68 20.26
CA SER A 342 -12.56 -9.52 20.51
C SER A 342 -11.28 -8.70 20.38
N VAL A 343 -10.69 -8.36 21.52
CA VAL A 343 -9.49 -7.52 21.61
C VAL A 343 -8.24 -8.23 21.05
N ASP A 344 -8.30 -9.55 20.88
CA ASP A 344 -7.25 -10.42 20.32
C ASP A 344 -7.32 -10.59 18.78
N GLY A 345 -8.31 -9.97 18.13
CA GLY A 345 -8.50 -9.99 16.68
C GLY A 345 -9.15 -11.25 16.12
N ALA A 346 -9.77 -12.10 16.95
CA ALA A 346 -10.49 -13.28 16.46
C ALA A 346 -11.52 -12.92 15.36
N GLY A 347 -11.50 -13.67 14.26
CA GLY A 347 -12.33 -13.44 13.07
C GLY A 347 -11.83 -12.32 12.17
N TRP A 348 -10.88 -11.49 12.58
CA TRP A 348 -10.40 -10.38 11.75
C TRP A 348 -9.25 -10.79 10.84
N THR A 349 -9.30 -10.33 9.58
CA THR A 349 -8.17 -10.33 8.66
C THR A 349 -7.60 -8.91 8.57
N ILE A 350 -6.32 -8.74 8.88
CA ILE A 350 -5.63 -7.46 8.85
C ILE A 350 -4.61 -7.49 7.72
N PHE A 351 -4.84 -6.66 6.70
CA PHE A 351 -3.95 -6.55 5.55
C PHE A 351 -2.96 -5.40 5.76
N ASP A 352 -1.66 -5.69 5.78
CA ASP A 352 -0.58 -4.69 5.83
C ASP A 352 -0.11 -4.39 4.39
N ALA A 353 -0.56 -3.25 3.85
CA ALA A 353 -0.31 -2.85 2.48
C ALA A 353 1.00 -2.07 2.33
N CYS A 354 1.80 -2.47 1.32
CA CYS A 354 3.18 -2.01 1.15
C CYS A 354 4.03 -2.32 2.40
N SER A 355 3.86 -3.54 2.92
CA SER A 355 4.38 -3.98 4.21
C SER A 355 5.91 -3.93 4.32
N GLY A 356 6.62 -3.87 3.19
CA GLY A 356 8.07 -4.02 3.16
C GLY A 356 8.51 -5.29 3.88
N LYS A 357 9.49 -5.14 4.78
CA LYS A 357 9.99 -6.25 5.61
C LYS A 357 9.04 -6.66 6.74
N GLY A 358 7.85 -6.06 6.89
CA GLY A 358 6.83 -6.57 7.80
C GLY A 358 7.04 -6.35 9.30
N VAL A 359 7.73 -5.28 9.73
CA VAL A 359 7.82 -4.94 11.17
C VAL A 359 6.42 -4.78 11.78
N ALA A 360 5.53 -4.04 11.11
CA ALA A 360 4.16 -3.84 11.56
C ALA A 360 3.38 -5.16 11.60
N ALA A 361 3.40 -5.94 10.51
CA ALA A 361 2.76 -7.26 10.46
C ALA A 361 3.24 -8.23 11.56
N ILE A 362 4.55 -8.29 11.82
CA ILE A 362 5.10 -9.14 12.89
C ILE A 362 4.64 -8.68 14.27
N LEU A 363 4.64 -7.38 14.56
CA LEU A 363 4.13 -6.88 15.84
C LEU A 363 2.61 -7.09 15.97
N PHE A 364 1.85 -6.90 14.88
CA PHE A 364 0.42 -7.22 14.83
C PHE A 364 0.16 -8.68 15.16
N SER A 365 1.02 -9.60 14.71
CA SER A 365 0.88 -11.03 14.99
C SER A 365 0.95 -11.37 16.49
N PHE A 366 1.58 -10.51 17.31
CA PHE A 366 1.63 -10.66 18.76
C PHE A 366 0.45 -9.96 19.44
N TRP A 367 0.07 -8.77 18.98
CA TRP A 367 -1.02 -7.99 19.58
C TRP A 367 -2.42 -8.45 19.18
N PHE A 368 -2.54 -9.13 18.04
CA PHE A 368 -3.75 -9.74 17.49
C PHE A 368 -3.50 -11.23 17.19
N PRO A 369 -3.25 -12.05 18.23
CA PRO A 369 -2.78 -13.43 18.04
C PRO A 369 -3.81 -14.34 17.37
N ARG A 370 -5.09 -13.95 17.31
CA ARG A 370 -6.16 -14.69 16.63
C ARG A 370 -6.63 -14.04 15.34
N ALA A 371 -6.07 -12.89 14.96
CA ALA A 371 -6.29 -12.33 13.63
C ALA A 371 -5.40 -13.03 12.61
N LYS A 372 -5.89 -13.08 11.37
CA LYS A 372 -5.10 -13.42 10.19
C LYS A 372 -4.40 -12.16 9.70
N ILE A 373 -3.07 -12.14 9.70
CA ILE A 373 -2.28 -11.00 9.24
C ILE A 373 -1.76 -11.30 7.84
N VAL A 374 -2.07 -10.45 6.87
CA VAL A 374 -1.66 -10.64 5.47
C VAL A 374 -0.82 -9.46 5.03
N MET A 375 0.45 -9.72 4.74
CA MET A 375 1.37 -8.75 4.17
C MET A 375 1.18 -8.68 2.64
N LEU A 376 0.99 -7.47 2.11
CA LEU A 376 0.81 -7.21 0.69
C LEU A 376 1.96 -6.32 0.19
N ASP A 377 2.85 -6.86 -0.65
CA ASP A 377 3.94 -6.07 -1.25
C ASP A 377 4.27 -6.50 -2.67
N ALA A 378 4.81 -5.57 -3.46
CA ALA A 378 5.23 -5.80 -4.84
C ALA A 378 6.67 -6.30 -4.95
N ASP A 379 7.45 -6.27 -3.87
CA ASP A 379 8.81 -6.81 -3.85
C ASP A 379 8.83 -8.23 -3.30
N GLY A 380 8.72 -9.21 -4.20
CA GLY A 380 8.86 -10.63 -3.87
C GLY A 380 10.30 -11.10 -3.57
N THR A 381 11.30 -10.21 -3.59
CA THR A 381 12.71 -10.55 -3.38
C THR A 381 13.21 -10.29 -1.97
N MET A 382 12.37 -9.72 -1.10
CA MET A 382 12.73 -9.42 0.28
C MET A 382 13.00 -10.69 1.10
N ASP A 383 13.95 -10.62 2.03
CA ASP A 383 14.13 -11.64 3.06
C ASP A 383 12.95 -11.60 4.05
N LEU A 384 12.06 -12.58 3.91
CA LEU A 384 10.85 -12.78 4.71
C LEU A 384 10.94 -14.03 5.60
N THR A 385 12.15 -14.50 5.91
CA THR A 385 12.36 -15.66 6.79
C THR A 385 11.65 -15.55 8.14
N HIS A 386 11.55 -14.33 8.67
CA HIS A 386 10.84 -14.01 9.91
C HIS A 386 9.32 -14.19 9.84
N VAL A 387 8.71 -14.14 8.64
CA VAL A 387 7.27 -14.40 8.47
C VAL A 387 6.94 -15.84 8.86
N ARG A 388 7.82 -16.79 8.52
CA ARG A 388 7.67 -18.21 8.89
C ARG A 388 7.73 -18.45 10.40
N ALA A 389 8.20 -17.49 11.20
CA ALA A 389 8.21 -17.60 12.66
C ALA A 389 6.81 -17.42 13.27
N ARG A 390 5.80 -16.99 12.49
CA ARG A 390 4.45 -16.69 12.97
C ARG A 390 3.39 -17.38 12.11
N ALA A 391 2.62 -18.28 12.71
CA ALA A 391 1.61 -19.06 11.99
C ALA A 391 0.44 -18.23 11.44
N ASN A 392 0.16 -17.08 12.06
CA ASN A 392 -0.94 -16.20 11.66
C ASN A 392 -0.49 -15.04 10.76
N VAL A 393 0.71 -15.12 10.16
CA VAL A 393 1.21 -14.12 9.21
C VAL A 393 1.47 -14.77 7.86
N THR A 394 0.88 -14.23 6.80
CA THR A 394 1.13 -14.66 5.42
C THR A 394 1.65 -13.49 4.59
N PHE A 395 2.41 -13.80 3.55
CA PHE A 395 2.87 -12.81 2.57
C PHE A 395 2.26 -13.12 1.21
N ARG A 396 1.72 -12.09 0.56
CA ARG A 396 1.25 -12.13 -0.82
C ARG A 396 2.02 -11.13 -1.66
N HIS A 397 2.74 -11.66 -2.65
CA HIS A 397 3.42 -10.86 -3.65
C HIS A 397 2.39 -10.32 -4.66
N VAL A 398 2.03 -9.05 -4.54
CA VAL A 398 0.98 -8.40 -5.32
C VAL A 398 1.37 -7.00 -5.75
N ASP A 399 0.90 -6.57 -6.92
CA ASP A 399 0.91 -5.17 -7.29
C ASP A 399 -0.38 -4.52 -6.75
N LEU A 400 -0.23 -3.54 -5.85
CA LEU A 400 -1.38 -2.82 -5.28
C LEU A 400 -2.22 -2.09 -6.35
N TYR A 401 -1.68 -1.81 -7.54
CA TYR A 401 -2.44 -1.25 -8.67
C TYR A 401 -3.07 -2.31 -9.58
N GLY A 402 -2.65 -3.57 -9.47
CA GLY A 402 -3.11 -4.67 -10.29
C GLY A 402 -4.41 -5.30 -9.80
N GLU A 403 -4.87 -6.31 -10.53
CA GLU A 403 -5.99 -7.17 -10.10
C GLU A 403 -5.55 -8.19 -9.03
N SER A 404 -4.26 -8.54 -9.00
CA SER A 404 -3.75 -9.57 -8.08
C SER A 404 -3.95 -9.22 -6.60
N VAL A 405 -3.98 -7.94 -6.24
CA VAL A 405 -4.32 -7.52 -4.87
C VAL A 405 -5.80 -7.75 -4.55
N VAL A 406 -6.69 -7.58 -5.52
CA VAL A 406 -8.13 -7.80 -5.35
C VAL A 406 -8.41 -9.29 -5.18
N GLU A 407 -7.80 -10.12 -6.03
CA GLU A 407 -7.85 -11.59 -5.91
C GLU A 407 -7.31 -12.03 -4.54
N ALA A 408 -6.11 -11.57 -4.16
CA ALA A 408 -5.52 -11.93 -2.87
C ALA A 408 -6.39 -11.52 -1.67
N ILE A 409 -7.00 -10.33 -1.69
CA ILE A 409 -7.90 -9.92 -0.60
C ILE A 409 -9.12 -10.82 -0.52
N ARG A 410 -9.73 -11.16 -1.67
CA ARG A 410 -10.91 -12.02 -1.73
C ARG A 410 -10.61 -13.44 -1.26
N ASP A 411 -9.52 -14.02 -1.74
CA ASP A 411 -9.07 -15.35 -1.35
C ASP A 411 -8.85 -15.41 0.16
N GLU A 412 -8.11 -14.44 0.71
CA GLU A 412 -7.77 -14.44 2.13
C GLU A 412 -8.98 -14.19 3.04
N CYS A 413 -10.06 -13.62 2.51
CA CYS A 413 -11.34 -13.45 3.21
C CYS A 413 -12.34 -14.60 2.95
N GLY A 414 -12.13 -15.42 1.91
CA GLY A 414 -13.08 -16.42 1.42
C GLY A 414 -12.95 -17.81 2.03
N ASP A 415 -11.82 -18.13 2.66
CA ASP A 415 -11.49 -19.47 3.16
C ASP A 415 -12.15 -19.87 4.49
N GLY A 416 -13.34 -19.35 4.80
CA GLY A 416 -14.00 -19.55 6.09
C GLY A 416 -14.57 -20.95 6.36
N ASP A 417 -15.03 -21.71 5.34
CA ASP A 417 -15.93 -22.87 5.60
C ASP A 417 -15.86 -24.00 4.54
N ALA A 418 -14.69 -24.32 3.96
CA ALA A 418 -14.60 -25.35 2.91
C ALA A 418 -14.16 -26.76 3.37
N SER A 419 -13.79 -26.97 4.64
CA SER A 419 -13.14 -28.23 5.05
C SER A 419 -13.90 -29.13 6.04
N ASP A 420 -15.15 -28.84 6.42
CA ASP A 420 -15.90 -29.69 7.38
C ASP A 420 -17.27 -30.20 6.87
N ALA A 421 -17.60 -29.99 5.59
CA ALA A 421 -18.83 -30.54 4.99
C ALA A 421 -18.58 -31.89 4.29
N THR A 422 -18.09 -32.88 5.03
CA THR A 422 -18.21 -34.30 4.64
C THR A 422 -18.86 -35.09 5.77
N SER A 423 -20.17 -35.02 5.88
CA SER A 423 -21.00 -36.18 6.21
C SER A 423 -22.48 -35.88 5.98
N ASP A 424 -23.12 -36.84 5.32
CA ASP A 424 -24.55 -37.12 5.29
C ASP A 424 -25.47 -36.21 4.43
N ALA A 425 -25.34 -36.45 3.13
CA ALA A 425 -26.47 -36.38 2.22
C ALA A 425 -27.57 -37.38 2.64
N THR A 426 -28.62 -36.88 3.28
CA THR A 426 -29.96 -37.45 3.12
C THR A 426 -30.91 -36.34 2.69
N SER A 427 -31.51 -36.59 1.53
CA SER A 427 -32.44 -35.73 0.83
C SER A 427 -33.75 -35.63 1.57
N ASP A 428 -34.21 -34.42 1.88
CA ASP A 428 -35.62 -34.11 1.74
C ASP A 428 -35.81 -32.67 1.28
N ALA A 429 -36.41 -32.56 0.10
CA ALA A 429 -36.71 -31.32 -0.57
C ALA A 429 -38.07 -30.82 -0.07
N THR A 430 -38.10 -29.64 0.56
CA THR A 430 -39.16 -28.62 0.51
C THR A 430 -39.08 -27.67 1.71
N SER A 431 -38.29 -26.59 1.62
CA SER A 431 -38.61 -25.31 2.31
C SER A 431 -37.63 -24.19 1.92
N ASP A 432 -38.19 -23.08 1.46
CA ASP A 432 -37.73 -21.69 1.58
C ASP A 432 -36.36 -21.23 1.05
N VAL A 433 -36.48 -20.51 -0.07
CA VAL A 433 -35.51 -19.73 -0.85
C VAL A 433 -35.00 -18.46 -0.11
N CYS A 434 -34.91 -18.47 1.22
CA CYS A 434 -34.36 -17.34 1.99
C CYS A 434 -33.37 -17.76 3.09
N GLY A 435 -32.88 -19.00 3.06
CA GLY A 435 -31.81 -19.48 3.93
C GLY A 435 -30.43 -19.14 3.37
N ARG A 436 -30.05 -17.86 3.33
CA ARG A 436 -28.63 -17.49 3.26
C ARG A 436 -28.06 -17.96 4.59
N SER A 437 -27.55 -19.20 4.60
CA SER A 437 -26.90 -19.88 5.74
C SER A 437 -26.25 -18.83 6.63
N GLU A 438 -26.60 -18.88 7.92
CA GLU A 438 -26.05 -18.09 9.02
C GLU A 438 -24.53 -18.22 9.00
N ARG A 439 -23.88 -17.47 8.09
CA ARG A 439 -22.45 -17.55 7.82
C ARG A 439 -21.75 -17.39 9.15
N SER A 440 -21.13 -18.48 9.54
CA SER A 440 -20.39 -18.72 10.75
C SER A 440 -19.63 -17.45 11.18
N ALA A 441 -20.13 -16.85 12.26
CA ALA A 441 -19.43 -16.01 13.23
C ALA A 441 -18.37 -15.00 12.71
N ARG A 442 -18.88 -13.95 12.05
CA ARG A 442 -18.61 -12.52 12.34
C ARG A 442 -17.16 -12.06 12.48
N GLY A 443 -16.38 -12.31 11.44
CA GLY A 443 -15.11 -11.62 11.18
C GLY A 443 -15.22 -10.54 10.10
N GLY A 444 -14.28 -9.58 10.06
CA GLY A 444 -14.18 -8.61 8.97
C GLY A 444 -12.74 -8.41 8.50
N ALA A 445 -12.54 -7.67 7.41
CA ALA A 445 -11.20 -7.27 6.99
C ALA A 445 -10.91 -5.79 7.24
N ILE A 446 -9.67 -5.49 7.63
CA ILE A 446 -9.14 -4.12 7.76
C ILE A 446 -7.93 -3.99 6.86
N LEU A 447 -7.91 -2.95 6.03
CA LEU A 447 -6.71 -2.54 5.31
C LEU A 447 -5.89 -1.57 6.19
N VAL A 448 -4.61 -1.85 6.34
CA VAL A 448 -3.66 -1.00 7.04
C VAL A 448 -2.58 -0.58 6.06
N GLY A 449 -2.31 0.71 5.97
CA GLY A 449 -1.25 1.24 5.12
C GLY A 449 -0.48 2.31 5.87
N VAL A 450 0.73 1.99 6.30
CA VAL A 450 1.63 2.93 6.98
C VAL A 450 2.75 3.29 6.01
N HIS A 451 3.11 4.58 5.93
CA HIS A 451 4.11 5.08 4.99
C HIS A 451 3.77 4.81 3.51
N LEU A 452 2.49 4.92 3.14
CA LEU A 452 2.08 4.79 1.74
C LEU A 452 2.40 6.04 0.92
N CYS A 453 3.29 5.88 -0.06
CA CYS A 453 3.88 7.02 -0.75
C CYS A 453 3.19 7.36 -2.07
N GLY A 454 2.97 8.65 -2.30
CA GLY A 454 2.44 9.18 -3.56
C GLY A 454 1.04 8.66 -3.87
N ALA A 455 0.92 7.88 -4.96
CA ALA A 455 -0.36 7.38 -5.45
C ALA A 455 -0.85 6.11 -4.73
N LEU A 456 -0.05 5.52 -3.84
CA LEU A 456 -0.43 4.33 -3.08
C LEU A 456 -1.53 4.62 -2.05
N SER A 457 -1.48 5.77 -1.38
CA SER A 457 -2.51 6.16 -0.40
C SER A 457 -3.91 6.27 -1.04
N PRO A 458 -4.10 7.02 -2.15
CA PRO A 458 -5.38 6.98 -2.87
C PRO A 458 -5.80 5.58 -3.31
N ARG A 459 -4.85 4.77 -3.82
CA ARG A 459 -5.16 3.41 -4.25
C ARG A 459 -5.64 2.54 -3.10
N LEU A 460 -5.07 2.66 -1.91
CA LEU A 460 -5.54 1.91 -0.74
C LEU A 460 -6.94 2.35 -0.31
N ILE A 461 -7.25 3.66 -0.41
CA ILE A 461 -8.61 4.19 -0.20
C ILE A 461 -9.57 3.56 -1.22
N ASP A 462 -9.21 3.53 -2.51
CA ASP A 462 -10.03 2.93 -3.56
C ASP A 462 -10.28 1.44 -3.31
N LEU A 463 -9.27 0.69 -2.82
CA LEU A 463 -9.43 -0.72 -2.46
C LEU A 463 -10.37 -0.89 -1.26
N ALA A 464 -10.22 -0.07 -0.21
CA ALA A 464 -11.05 -0.16 0.99
C ALA A 464 -12.53 0.09 0.70
N PHE A 465 -12.83 1.06 -0.17
CA PHE A 465 -14.21 1.37 -0.54
C PHE A 465 -14.75 0.54 -1.70
N GLY A 466 -13.87 0.04 -2.58
CA GLY A 466 -14.25 -0.77 -3.74
C GLY A 466 -14.44 -2.27 -3.47
N LEU A 467 -14.06 -2.76 -2.29
CA LEU A 467 -14.20 -4.16 -1.88
C LEU A 467 -15.13 -4.27 -0.67
N ASP A 468 -16.17 -5.11 -0.78
CA ASP A 468 -17.17 -5.30 0.27
C ASP A 468 -16.60 -6.07 1.47
N GLU A 469 -15.57 -6.89 1.23
CA GLU A 469 -14.85 -7.65 2.24
C GLU A 469 -14.17 -6.74 3.27
N ILE A 470 -13.66 -5.59 2.81
CA ILE A 470 -12.99 -4.61 3.67
C ILE A 470 -14.04 -3.80 4.42
N ARG A 471 -14.00 -3.87 5.76
CA ARG A 471 -14.89 -3.13 6.66
C ARG A 471 -14.28 -1.86 7.23
N GLY A 472 -12.95 -1.73 7.17
CA GLY A 472 -12.29 -0.54 7.65
C GLY A 472 -10.88 -0.33 7.09
N LEU A 473 -10.38 0.88 7.30
CA LEU A 473 -9.06 1.33 6.83
C LEU A 473 -8.34 2.07 7.94
N VAL A 474 -7.05 1.78 8.11
CA VAL A 474 -6.10 2.58 8.89
C VAL A 474 -4.99 3.04 7.94
N LEU A 475 -4.89 4.35 7.72
CA LEU A 475 -3.96 4.93 6.75
C LEU A 475 -3.09 6.00 7.41
N CYS A 476 -1.77 5.84 7.33
CA CYS A 476 -0.79 6.89 7.60
C CYS A 476 0.00 7.22 6.32
N PRO A 477 -0.35 8.31 5.61
CA PRO A 477 0.35 8.68 4.38
C PRO A 477 1.77 9.21 4.68
N CYS A 478 2.76 8.97 3.81
CA CYS A 478 4.14 9.49 3.99
C CYS A 478 4.50 10.67 3.08
N CYS A 479 4.19 10.58 1.79
CA CYS A 479 4.93 11.34 0.79
C CYS A 479 4.08 12.38 0.07
N VAL A 480 4.53 13.62 0.17
CA VAL A 480 4.11 14.77 -0.64
C VAL A 480 4.84 14.75 -1.99
N LYS A 481 4.83 13.61 -2.68
CA LYS A 481 5.48 13.44 -4.01
C LYS A 481 4.45 13.42 -5.14
N GLY A 482 4.91 13.68 -6.36
CA GLY A 482 4.07 13.69 -7.55
C GLY A 482 3.18 14.93 -7.67
N THR A 483 2.14 14.84 -8.49
CA THR A 483 1.24 15.98 -8.75
C THR A 483 0.46 16.38 -7.49
N LEU A 484 -0.15 15.41 -6.80
CA LEU A 484 -0.85 15.65 -5.54
C LEU A 484 0.06 16.31 -4.51
N GLY A 485 1.31 15.83 -4.40
CA GLY A 485 2.30 16.44 -3.53
C GLY A 485 2.56 17.92 -3.86
N ARG A 486 2.78 18.25 -5.13
CA ARG A 486 2.97 19.66 -5.55
C ARG A 486 1.74 20.52 -5.25
N ASP A 487 0.54 19.97 -5.43
CA ASP A 487 -0.69 20.69 -5.14
C ASP A 487 -0.87 20.92 -3.62
N CYS A 488 -0.52 19.92 -2.79
CA CYS A 488 -0.50 20.06 -1.33
C CYS A 488 0.54 21.09 -0.86
N VAL A 489 1.73 21.13 -1.49
CA VAL A 489 2.74 22.16 -1.19
C VAL A 489 2.25 23.55 -1.55
N ARG A 490 1.62 23.72 -2.72
CA ARG A 490 1.06 25.01 -3.14
C ARG A 490 -0.03 25.46 -2.16
N SER A 491 -1.01 24.59 -1.89
CA SER A 491 -2.11 24.90 -0.97
C SER A 491 -1.62 25.14 0.47
N GLY A 492 -0.63 24.39 0.94
CA GLY A 492 0.00 24.61 2.24
C GLY A 492 0.65 25.98 2.36
N LYS A 493 1.37 26.42 1.31
CA LYS A 493 1.95 27.78 1.25
C LYS A 493 0.89 28.87 1.25
N GLU A 494 -0.18 28.70 0.48
CA GLU A 494 -1.30 29.65 0.44
C GLU A 494 -2.02 29.78 1.79
N ARG A 495 -2.04 28.70 2.59
CA ARG A 495 -2.73 28.62 3.89
C ARG A 495 -1.83 28.84 5.11
N GLY A 496 -0.51 28.94 4.92
CA GLY A 496 0.45 29.00 6.03
C GLY A 496 0.53 27.71 6.87
N VAL A 497 0.25 26.54 6.28
CA VAL A 497 0.31 25.23 6.96
C VAL A 497 1.25 24.26 6.25
N GLY A 498 1.76 23.27 6.98
CA GLY A 498 2.61 22.22 6.41
C GLY A 498 1.89 21.43 5.31
N ALA A 499 2.60 21.12 4.21
CA ALA A 499 2.03 20.37 3.09
C ALA A 499 1.50 18.98 3.47
N TYR A 500 2.06 18.38 4.54
CA TYR A 500 1.59 17.12 5.10
C TYR A 500 0.21 17.23 5.74
N VAL A 501 -0.09 18.34 6.41
CA VAL A 501 -1.42 18.62 6.97
C VAL A 501 -2.46 18.64 5.85
N VAL A 502 -2.16 19.36 4.77
CA VAL A 502 -3.02 19.44 3.58
C VAL A 502 -3.24 18.06 2.94
N LEU A 503 -2.20 17.21 2.91
CA LEU A 503 -2.32 15.85 2.40
C LEU A 503 -3.30 15.01 3.23
N CYS A 504 -3.18 15.07 4.57
CA CYS A 504 -4.05 14.33 5.48
C CYS A 504 -5.50 14.80 5.38
N GLU A 505 -5.73 16.12 5.32
CA GLU A 505 -7.06 16.71 5.10
C GLU A 505 -7.65 16.27 3.76
N THR A 506 -6.83 16.23 2.70
CA THR A 506 -7.28 15.80 1.38
C THR A 506 -7.76 14.34 1.40
N PHE A 507 -7.01 13.45 2.05
CA PHE A 507 -7.42 12.04 2.17
C PHE A 507 -8.57 11.83 3.16
N ARG A 508 -8.68 12.64 4.20
CA ARG A 508 -9.87 12.67 5.07
C ARG A 508 -11.13 12.99 4.27
N ALA A 509 -11.12 14.11 3.56
CA ALA A 509 -12.25 14.55 2.75
C ALA A 509 -12.61 13.51 1.66
N LEU A 510 -11.59 12.85 1.11
CA LEU A 510 -11.78 11.72 0.19
C LEU A 510 -12.57 10.59 0.85
N CYS A 511 -12.15 10.14 2.04
CA CYS A 511 -12.83 9.07 2.77
C CYS A 511 -14.25 9.46 3.22
N GLU A 512 -14.45 10.70 3.67
CA GLU A 512 -15.76 11.20 4.10
C GLU A 512 -16.75 11.20 2.92
N ARG A 513 -16.30 11.60 1.73
CA ARG A 513 -17.10 11.52 0.50
C ARG A 513 -17.51 10.08 0.20
N GLU A 514 -16.58 9.14 0.24
CA GLU A 514 -16.88 7.73 -0.06
C GLU A 514 -17.84 7.10 0.96
N ILE A 515 -17.71 7.44 2.26
CA ILE A 515 -18.70 7.03 3.27
C ILE A 515 -20.08 7.57 2.94
N CYS A 516 -20.20 8.85 2.55
CA CYS A 516 -21.49 9.45 2.20
C CYS A 516 -22.14 8.75 0.99
N ILE A 517 -21.34 8.35 0.01
CA ILE A 517 -21.82 7.61 -1.17
C ILE A 517 -22.37 6.23 -0.76
N ILE A 518 -21.67 5.50 0.11
CA ILE A 518 -22.05 4.12 0.49
C ILE A 518 -23.15 4.09 1.55
N GLY A 519 -23.10 4.99 2.55
CA GLY A 519 -23.98 4.95 3.72
C GLY A 519 -25.38 5.53 3.52
N GLY A 520 -25.60 6.30 2.45
CA GLY A 520 -26.83 7.05 2.25
C GLY A 520 -27.21 7.93 3.46
N ARG A 521 -28.50 8.25 3.63
CA ARG A 521 -29.00 9.11 4.73
C ARG A 521 -29.08 8.44 6.11
N ARG A 522 -28.78 7.13 6.23
CA ARG A 522 -28.96 6.36 7.48
C ARG A 522 -27.62 5.87 8.09
N GLY A 523 -26.48 6.40 7.65
CA GLY A 523 -25.15 5.80 7.83
C GLY A 523 -24.58 5.79 9.25
N GLY A 524 -24.07 4.63 9.67
CA GLY A 524 -23.27 4.42 10.90
C GLY A 524 -21.75 4.32 10.66
N GLY A 525 -21.25 4.71 9.48
CA GLY A 525 -19.81 4.78 9.19
C GLY A 525 -19.17 6.06 9.72
N PHE A 526 -17.85 6.08 9.89
CA PHE A 526 -17.12 7.28 10.30
C PHE A 526 -15.71 7.38 9.71
N VAL A 527 -15.20 8.61 9.63
CA VAL A 527 -13.78 8.93 9.41
C VAL A 527 -13.25 9.64 10.64
N ARG A 528 -12.11 9.20 11.16
CA ARG A 528 -11.36 9.87 12.25
C ARG A 528 -9.96 10.17 11.77
N VAL A 529 -9.46 11.34 12.13
CA VAL A 529 -8.09 11.75 11.85
C VAL A 529 -7.44 12.20 13.15
N ALA A 530 -6.29 11.63 13.47
CA ALA A 530 -5.54 11.97 14.66
C ALA A 530 -4.04 11.87 14.39
N ALA A 531 -3.30 12.89 14.81
CA ALA A 531 -1.86 12.77 14.97
C ALA A 531 -1.55 11.92 16.20
N ASP A 532 -0.41 11.24 16.18
CA ASP A 532 0.12 10.46 17.28
C ASP A 532 1.52 10.99 17.63
N GLU A 533 1.63 11.63 18.79
CA GLU A 533 2.87 12.29 19.22
C GLU A 533 3.97 11.28 19.57
N ASP A 534 3.59 10.03 19.89
CA ASP A 534 4.53 8.95 20.16
C ASP A 534 5.06 8.29 18.88
N VAL A 535 4.62 8.72 17.69
CA VAL A 535 5.23 8.26 16.42
C VAL A 535 6.43 9.12 16.09
N MET A 536 7.63 8.52 16.14
CA MET A 536 8.92 9.23 15.95
C MET A 536 9.23 9.56 14.47
N SER A 537 8.33 9.20 13.57
CA SER A 537 8.41 9.55 12.16
C SER A 537 7.84 10.96 11.95
N PRO A 538 8.34 11.76 10.99
CA PRO A 538 7.74 13.06 10.67
C PRO A 538 6.30 13.00 10.17
N VAL A 539 5.81 11.79 9.87
CA VAL A 539 4.47 11.52 9.33
C VAL A 539 3.73 10.66 10.33
N ASN A 540 3.03 11.33 11.23
CA ASN A 540 2.41 10.73 12.41
C ASN A 540 0.88 10.86 12.42
N CYS A 541 0.27 11.21 11.29
CA CYS A 541 -1.17 11.40 11.19
C CYS A 541 -1.86 10.17 10.62
N PHE A 542 -2.81 9.62 11.37
CA PHE A 542 -3.57 8.43 11.01
C PHE A 542 -5.01 8.81 10.66
N ILE A 543 -5.46 8.31 9.51
CA ILE A 543 -6.84 8.36 9.04
C ILE A 543 -7.44 6.98 9.26
N THR A 544 -8.45 6.90 10.12
CA THR A 544 -9.17 5.67 10.46
C THR A 544 -10.58 5.76 9.90
N VAL A 545 -11.01 4.72 9.18
CA VAL A 545 -12.31 4.66 8.51
C VAL A 545 -13.03 3.40 8.94
N ALA A 546 -14.27 3.55 9.40
CA ALA A 546 -15.21 2.45 9.56
C ALA A 546 -16.29 2.58 8.48
N LYS A 547 -16.42 1.57 7.62
CA LYS A 547 -17.50 1.53 6.62
C LYS A 547 -18.83 1.20 7.31
N PRO A 548 -19.95 1.80 6.86
CA PRO A 548 -21.26 1.37 7.31
C PRO A 548 -21.49 -0.10 6.91
N ARG A 549 -22.23 -0.87 7.72
CA ARG A 549 -22.63 -2.23 7.35
C ARG A 549 -23.56 -2.14 6.13
N GLY A 550 -23.03 -2.43 4.94
CA GLY A 550 -23.78 -2.49 3.71
C GLY A 550 -24.60 -3.77 3.65
N GLY A 551 -25.90 -3.67 3.91
CA GLY A 551 -26.86 -4.73 3.58
C GLY A 551 -27.09 -4.76 2.07
N GLY A 552 -26.13 -5.27 1.30
CA GLY A 552 -26.26 -5.93 -0.02
C GLY A 552 -27.12 -5.34 -1.16
N ALA A 553 -27.84 -4.24 -0.98
CA ALA A 553 -28.67 -3.63 -2.00
C ALA A 553 -28.00 -2.33 -2.43
N LEU A 554 -27.17 -2.40 -3.46
CA LEU A 554 -26.87 -1.22 -4.27
C LEU A 554 -28.21 -0.58 -4.63
N CYS A 555 -28.40 0.67 -4.24
CA CYS A 555 -29.52 1.48 -4.70
C CYS A 555 -29.46 1.49 -6.24
N GLU A 556 -30.44 0.86 -6.91
CA GLU A 556 -30.53 0.81 -8.38
C GLU A 556 -30.71 2.20 -9.04
N ALA A 557 -30.69 3.29 -8.26
CA ALA A 557 -30.97 4.65 -8.72
C ALA A 557 -29.72 5.53 -8.94
N CYS A 558 -28.53 4.97 -9.23
CA CYS A 558 -27.32 5.75 -9.55
C CYS A 558 -26.61 5.37 -10.86
#